data_AF-A0A634QDB5-F1
#
_entry.id   AF-A0A634QDB5-F1
#
_cell.length_a   1.000
_cell.length_b   1.000
_cell.length_c   1.000
_cell.angle_alpha   90.00
_cell.angle_beta   90.00
_cell.angle_gamma   90.00
#
_symmetry.space_group_name_H-M   'P 1'
#
loop_
_entity.id
_entity.type
_entity.pdbx_description
1 polymer ?
#
loop_
_entity_poly.entity_id
_entity_poly.type
_entity_poly.pdbx_seq_one_letter_code
_entity_poly.pdbx_strand_id
1 'polypeptide(L)'
;NWSPSWVPQGFSEVSSSRRPLPTMDNLPIESRLYSDGLFSFSVNVNRATQNSSDQMLRTGRRTVYSSVRDNAEITIVGELPPQTAKRIADSIKFRAVQ
;
A
#
# COMPACT_ATOMS: atom_id res chain seq x y z
N ASN A 1 2.29 -1.01 12.76
CA ASN A 1 3.34 0.05 12.79
C ASN A 1 4.24 -0.03 11.57
N TRP A 2 3.81 0.59 10.47
CA TRP A 2 4.62 0.76 9.25
C TRP A 2 4.59 2.22 8.80
N SER A 3 5.55 2.62 7.97
CA SER A 3 5.55 3.93 7.30
C SER A 3 6.39 3.88 6.03
N PRO A 4 6.01 4.55 4.94
CA PRO A 4 6.89 4.69 3.78
C PRO A 4 8.09 5.58 4.14
N SER A 5 9.30 5.14 3.82
CA SER A 5 10.48 6.00 3.90
C SER A 5 10.62 6.92 2.69
N TRP A 6 9.81 6.70 1.64
CA TRP A 6 9.78 7.55 0.46
C TRP A 6 8.36 7.64 -0.12
N VAL A 7 7.95 8.85 -0.47
CA VAL A 7 6.81 9.14 -1.33
C VAL A 7 7.24 10.21 -2.35
N PRO A 8 6.55 10.32 -3.51
CA PRO A 8 6.86 11.37 -4.47
C PRO A 8 6.74 12.76 -3.83
N GLN A 9 7.57 13.70 -4.26
CA GLN A 9 7.52 15.08 -3.78
C GLN A 9 6.11 15.65 -3.99
N GLY A 10 5.61 16.38 -2.98
CA GLY A 10 4.27 16.98 -3.00
C GLY A 10 3.20 16.11 -2.35
N PHE A 11 3.40 14.79 -2.25
CA PHE A 11 2.45 13.92 -1.57
C PHE A 11 2.55 14.02 -0.05
N SER A 12 1.39 14.00 0.60
CA SER A 12 1.24 13.93 2.06
C SER A 12 0.14 12.94 2.46
N GLU A 13 0.24 12.37 3.66
CA GLU A 13 -0.82 11.51 4.21
C GLU A 13 -2.06 12.38 4.51
N VAL A 14 -3.19 12.04 3.90
CA VAL A 14 -4.47 12.74 4.07
C VAL A 14 -5.34 12.03 5.09
N SER A 15 -5.29 10.70 5.12
CA SER A 15 -6.04 9.91 6.09
C SER A 15 -5.41 8.54 6.32
N SER A 16 -5.69 7.98 7.50
CA SER A 16 -5.36 6.61 7.85
C SER A 16 -6.55 5.92 8.51
N SER A 17 -6.74 4.64 8.22
CA SER A 17 -7.80 3.84 8.82
C SER A 17 -7.37 2.39 8.99
N ARG A 18 -7.94 1.73 10.00
CA ARG A 18 -7.78 0.30 10.24
C ARG A 18 -9.15 -0.33 10.26
N ARG A 19 -9.42 -1.26 9.35
CA ARG A 19 -10.74 -1.86 9.15
C ARG A 19 -10.58 -3.38 9.08
N PRO A 20 -11.50 -4.19 9.62
CA PRO A 20 -11.52 -5.61 9.34
C PRO A 20 -11.95 -5.84 7.89
N LEU A 21 -11.29 -6.76 7.18
CA LEU A 21 -11.77 -7.25 5.88
C LEU A 21 -12.83 -8.33 6.11
N PRO A 22 -14.09 -8.13 5.68
CA PRO A 22 -15.16 -9.10 5.88
C PRO A 22 -14.90 -10.45 5.19
N THR A 23 -14.10 -10.45 4.13
CA THR A 23 -13.83 -11.60 3.27
C THR A 23 -12.60 -12.41 3.67
N MET A 24 -11.87 -11.99 4.72
CA MET A 24 -10.63 -12.63 5.16
C MET A 24 -10.61 -12.79 6.68
N ASP A 25 -11.59 -13.50 7.26
CA ASP A 25 -11.67 -13.80 8.70
C ASP A 25 -11.45 -12.58 9.62
N ASN A 26 -11.98 -11.42 9.21
CA ASN A 26 -11.79 -10.13 9.90
C ASN A 26 -10.33 -9.69 10.07
N LEU A 27 -9.41 -10.17 9.21
CA LEU A 27 -8.02 -9.71 9.22
C LEU A 27 -7.98 -8.19 9.07
N PRO A 28 -7.27 -7.49 9.99
CA PRO A 28 -7.21 -6.04 9.95
C PRO A 28 -6.37 -5.59 8.75
N ILE A 29 -6.98 -4.76 7.90
CA ILE A 29 -6.26 -4.00 6.87
C ILE A 29 -5.98 -2.60 7.41
N GLU A 30 -4.72 -2.19 7.35
CA GLU A 30 -4.30 -0.82 7.60
C GLU A 30 -4.20 -0.11 6.24
N SER A 31 -4.97 0.95 6.05
CA SER A 31 -5.00 1.72 4.81
C SER A 31 -4.63 3.17 5.09
N ARG A 32 -3.76 3.75 4.25
CA ARG A 32 -3.39 5.16 4.29
C ARG A 32 -3.54 5.79 2.92
N LEU A 33 -4.17 6.95 2.86
CA LEU A 33 -4.39 7.73 1.65
C LEU A 33 -3.35 8.85 1.57
N TYR A 34 -2.71 8.99 0.42
CA TYR A 34 -1.78 10.06 0.10
C TYR A 34 -2.29 10.89 -1.08
N SER A 35 -2.06 12.19 -1.04
CA SER A 35 -2.42 13.13 -2.12
C SER A 35 -1.41 14.25 -2.23
N ASP A 36 -1.19 14.74 -3.46
CA ASP A 36 -0.49 16.00 -3.77
C ASP A 36 -1.45 17.15 -4.13
N GLY A 37 -2.76 16.92 -4.03
CA GLY A 37 -3.82 17.86 -4.41
C GLY A 37 -4.36 17.64 -5.83
N LEU A 38 -3.70 16.84 -6.67
CA LEU A 38 -4.15 16.49 -8.03
C LEU A 38 -4.31 14.98 -8.21
N PHE A 39 -3.31 14.21 -7.81
CA PHE A 39 -3.29 12.75 -7.85
C PHE A 39 -3.36 12.18 -6.44
N SER A 40 -3.87 10.95 -6.34
CA SER A 40 -3.93 10.24 -5.07
C SER A 40 -3.59 8.76 -5.21
N PHE A 41 -3.08 8.20 -4.12
CA PHE A 41 -2.88 6.76 -3.99
C PHE A 41 -3.14 6.30 -2.56
N SER A 42 -3.55 5.04 -2.43
CA SER A 42 -3.67 4.36 -1.15
C SER A 42 -2.55 3.34 -1.00
N VAL A 43 -2.04 3.21 0.22
CA VAL A 43 -1.17 2.14 0.67
C VAL A 43 -1.98 1.27 1.61
N ASN A 44 -2.17 0.01 1.25
CA ASN A 44 -2.89 -0.96 2.04
C ASN A 44 -1.90 -2.02 2.51
N VAL A 45 -1.95 -2.34 3.80
CA VAL A 45 -1.08 -3.33 4.42
C VAL A 45 -1.92 -4.29 5.24
N ASN A 46 -1.79 -5.58 4.93
CA ASN A 46 -2.40 -6.68 5.65
C ASN A 46 -1.38 -7.81 5.84
N ARG A 47 -1.71 -8.78 6.68
CA ARG A 47 -0.89 -9.98 6.83
C ARG A 47 -0.93 -10.79 5.53
N ALA A 48 0.22 -11.28 5.09
CA ALA A 48 0.29 -12.16 3.93
C ALA A 48 -0.40 -13.51 4.22
N THR A 49 -1.02 -14.09 3.19
CA THR A 49 -1.65 -15.41 3.22
C THR A 49 -0.99 -16.32 2.19
N GLN A 50 -1.37 -17.60 2.15
CA GLN A 50 -0.87 -18.54 1.14
C GLN A 50 -1.20 -18.12 -0.31
N ASN A 51 -2.24 -17.30 -0.49
CA ASN A 51 -2.68 -16.81 -1.80
C ASN A 51 -2.07 -15.44 -2.15
N SER A 52 -1.36 -14.80 -1.22
CA SER A 52 -0.72 -13.51 -1.46
C SER A 52 0.45 -13.70 -2.43
N SER A 53 0.50 -12.88 -3.47
CA SER A 53 1.55 -12.93 -4.50
C SER A 53 1.86 -11.54 -5.01
N ASP A 54 3.08 -11.36 -5.53
CA ASP A 54 3.47 -10.14 -6.22
C ASP A 54 2.65 -9.98 -7.50
N GLN A 55 2.02 -8.82 -7.67
CA GLN A 55 1.14 -8.54 -8.81
C GLN A 55 1.28 -7.09 -9.28
N MET A 56 1.14 -6.89 -10.59
CA MET A 56 1.10 -5.57 -11.20
C MET A 56 -0.03 -5.54 -12.22
N LEU A 57 -1.04 -4.71 -11.95
CA LEU A 57 -2.16 -4.48 -12.85
C LEU A 57 -2.24 -2.99 -13.16
N ARG A 58 -2.53 -2.66 -14.43
CA ARG A 58 -2.75 -1.29 -14.86
C ARG A 58 -3.94 -1.23 -15.80
N THR A 59 -4.89 -0.34 -15.49
CA THR A 59 -6.06 -0.07 -16.32
C THR A 59 -6.15 1.43 -16.56
N GLY A 60 -5.75 1.85 -17.76
CA GLY A 60 -5.60 3.27 -18.11
C GLY A 60 -4.61 3.99 -17.19
N ARG A 61 -5.13 4.93 -16.39
CA ARG A 61 -4.35 5.73 -15.44
C ARG A 61 -4.21 5.12 -14.05
N ARG A 62 -4.98 4.09 -13.73
CA ARG A 62 -4.97 3.45 -12.40
C ARG A 62 -4.02 2.26 -12.39
N THR A 63 -3.15 2.23 -11.39
CA THR A 63 -2.23 1.13 -11.11
C THR A 63 -2.61 0.47 -9.79
N VAL A 64 -2.55 -0.86 -9.79
CA VAL A 64 -2.57 -1.71 -8.60
C VAL A 64 -1.24 -2.46 -8.58
N TYR A 65 -0.46 -2.26 -7.53
CA TYR A 65 0.78 -2.99 -7.31
C TYR A 65 0.72 -3.69 -5.96
N SER A 66 0.89 -5.00 -5.95
CA SER A 66 0.98 -5.82 -4.74
C SER A 66 2.38 -6.40 -4.63
N SER A 67 2.94 -6.38 -3.41
CA SER A 67 4.21 -7.04 -3.08
C SER A 67 4.11 -7.74 -1.73
N VAL A 68 4.73 -8.91 -1.62
CA VAL A 68 4.73 -9.70 -0.38
C VAL A 68 6.14 -9.72 0.21
N ARG A 69 6.27 -9.23 1.44
CA ARG A 69 7.53 -9.30 2.21
C ARG A 69 7.28 -9.12 3.70
N ASP A 70 8.21 -9.60 4.53
CA ASP A 70 8.13 -9.46 5.99
C ASP A 70 6.81 -9.99 6.57
N ASN A 71 6.23 -11.04 5.95
CA ASN A 71 4.92 -11.60 6.28
C ASN A 71 3.74 -10.60 6.16
N ALA A 72 3.93 -9.56 5.35
CA ALA A 72 2.94 -8.58 5.01
C ALA A 72 2.71 -8.54 3.49
N GLU A 73 1.47 -8.31 3.11
CA GLU A 73 1.08 -7.96 1.75
C GLU A 73 0.87 -6.44 1.70
N ILE A 74 1.59 -5.80 0.79
CA ILE A 74 1.59 -4.34 0.60
C ILE A 74 0.98 -4.06 -0.76
N THR A 75 -0.16 -3.39 -0.77
CA THR A 75 -0.92 -3.08 -1.98
C THR A 75 -1.06 -1.59 -2.18
N ILE A 76 -0.47 -1.08 -3.26
CA ILE A 76 -0.54 0.31 -3.71
C ILE A 76 -1.61 0.44 -4.78
N VAL A 77 -2.57 1.34 -4.57
CA VAL A 77 -3.63 1.60 -5.55
C VAL A 77 -3.75 3.09 -5.80
N GLY A 78 -3.58 3.54 -7.04
CA GLY A 78 -3.71 4.97 -7.35
C GLY A 78 -3.40 5.35 -8.79
N GLU A 79 -3.42 6.65 -9.06
CA GLU A 79 -3.05 7.24 -10.35
C GLU A 79 -1.54 7.45 -10.44
N LEU A 80 -0.79 6.35 -10.48
CA LEU A 80 0.67 6.35 -10.46
C LEU A 80 1.25 5.54 -11.62
N PRO A 81 2.42 5.93 -12.17
CA PRO A 81 3.21 5.01 -12.98
C PRO A 81 3.55 3.73 -12.20
N PRO A 82 3.58 2.54 -12.84
CA PRO A 82 3.95 1.27 -12.21
C PRO A 82 5.25 1.30 -11.40
N GLN A 83 6.28 1.97 -11.93
CA GLN A 83 7.57 2.11 -11.26
C GLN A 83 7.47 2.93 -9.97
N THR A 84 6.63 3.97 -9.95
CA THR A 84 6.39 4.79 -8.75
C THR A 84 5.68 3.98 -7.67
N ALA A 85 4.65 3.22 -8.06
CA ALA A 85 3.93 2.33 -7.13
C ALA A 85 4.88 1.29 -6.51
N LYS A 86 5.72 0.65 -7.32
CA LYS A 86 6.74 -0.27 -6.84
C LYS A 86 7.71 0.39 -5.86
N ARG A 87 8.23 1.57 -6.19
CA ARG A 87 9.18 2.29 -5.32
C ARG A 87 8.56 2.66 -3.96
N ILE A 88 7.28 3.06 -3.93
CA ILE A 88 6.57 3.32 -2.67
C ILE A 88 6.50 2.04 -1.83
N ALA A 89 6.06 0.93 -2.42
CA ALA A 89 5.96 -0.35 -1.71
C ALA A 89 7.31 -0.85 -1.17
N ASP A 90 8.37 -0.75 -1.98
CA ASP A 90 9.73 -1.12 -1.58
C ASP A 90 10.25 -0.22 -0.43
N SER A 91 9.75 1.02 -0.31
CA SER A 91 10.14 1.95 0.76
C SER A 91 9.43 1.73 2.10
N ILE A 92 8.42 0.86 2.18
CA ILE A 92 7.67 0.65 3.42
C ILE A 92 8.61 0.07 4.50
N LYS A 93 8.70 0.73 5.64
CA LYS A 93 9.46 0.23 6.79
C LYS A 93 8.48 -0.23 7.85
N PHE A 94 8.62 -1.47 8.28
CA PHE A 94 7.97 -1.98 9.48
C PHE A 94 8.83 -1.58 10.68
N ARG A 95 8.24 -0.93 11.68
CA ARG A 95 8.96 -0.73 12.95
C ARG A 95 9.04 -2.09 13.64
N ALA A 96 10.23 -2.46 14.08
CA ALA A 96 10.39 -3.58 15.01
C ALA A 96 9.53 -3.27 16.25
N VAL A 97 8.70 -4.23 16.64
CA VAL A 97 8.06 -4.21 17.95
C VAL A 97 9.19 -4.56 18.93
N GLN A 98 9.62 -3.61 19.75
CA GLN A 98 10.48 -3.89 20.91
C GLN A 98 9.67 -4.60 21.99
#